data_AF-A0A0D0D0N8-F1
#
_entry.id   AF-A0A0D0D0N8-F1
#
_cell.length_a   1.000
_cell.length_b   1.000
_cell.length_c   1.000
_cell.angle_alpha   90.00
_cell.angle_beta   90.00
_cell.angle_gamma   90.00
#
_symmetry.space_group_name_H-M   'P 1'
#
loop_
_entity.id
_entity.type
_entity.pdbx_description
1 polymer ?
#
loop_
_entity_poly.entity_id
_entity_poly.type
_entity_poly.pdbx_seq_one_letter_code
_entity_poly.pdbx_strand_id
1 'polypeptide(L)'
;MGWLWPPIHNITYYLAKVSDHILIPEHFALHLGTHILSKYAHVHKAFITIEQLRWSRITVSDEQKPHPHSFVRDGDDKRVVEVALEKQDGVKITGKVSAGISDLLVLKSTGSAFEGFVRDEYTTLVEVCERIFSTSVDLTYTFTPISIPLPTDPALLDFNVPQNLVFDGQGGLKGEGKGGVWDALGVAERARTATLDVFATDESASVQATLFKMAQRVVAENAGVQDVTYKLPNKHYIPVDMKYIGVDNLTPSKAEVFVPVSAPSGLISATISRK
;
A
#
# COMPACT_ATOMS: atom_id res chain seq x y z
N MET A 1 31.27 25.97 -17.54
CA MET A 1 29.90 26.40 -17.18
C MET A 1 29.39 25.42 -16.14
N GLY A 2 29.40 25.80 -14.87
CA GLY A 2 29.08 24.89 -13.77
C GLY A 2 27.58 24.65 -13.68
N TRP A 3 27.17 23.39 -13.83
CA TRP A 3 25.80 22.92 -13.61
C TRP A 3 25.49 22.91 -12.10
N LEU A 4 25.33 24.10 -11.52
CA LEU A 4 24.85 24.25 -10.14
C LEU A 4 23.33 24.06 -10.15
N TRP A 5 22.94 22.78 -10.16
CA TRP A 5 21.58 22.38 -9.86
C TRP A 5 21.23 22.87 -8.45
N PRO A 6 20.21 23.73 -8.23
CA PRO A 6 19.73 23.97 -6.88
C PRO A 6 19.27 22.62 -6.32
N PRO A 7 19.78 22.17 -5.18
CA PRO A 7 19.60 20.79 -4.76
C PRO A 7 18.11 20.43 -4.71
N ILE A 8 17.72 19.28 -5.30
CA ILE A 8 16.31 18.83 -5.38
C ILE A 8 15.62 18.87 -4.00
N HIS A 9 16.37 18.67 -2.91
CA HIS A 9 15.84 18.77 -1.55
C HIS A 9 15.23 20.16 -1.26
N ASN A 10 15.81 21.25 -1.75
CA ASN A 10 15.30 22.61 -1.49
C ASN A 10 13.98 22.86 -2.21
N ILE A 11 13.85 22.34 -3.44
CA ILE A 11 12.60 22.39 -4.20
C ILE A 11 11.52 21.60 -3.45
N THR A 12 11.88 20.44 -2.92
CA THR A 12 10.98 19.58 -2.14
C THR A 12 10.51 20.31 -0.87
N TYR A 13 11.41 20.95 -0.12
CA TYR A 13 11.04 21.73 1.07
C TYR A 13 10.16 22.94 0.74
N TYR A 14 10.49 23.65 -0.33
CA TYR A 14 9.69 24.79 -0.79
C TYR A 14 8.27 24.34 -1.13
N LEU A 15 8.13 23.32 -1.98
CA LEU A 15 6.81 22.80 -2.37
C LEU A 15 6.04 22.21 -1.21
N ALA A 16 6.70 21.52 -0.27
CA ALA A 16 6.04 21.02 0.94
C ALA A 16 5.46 22.16 1.80
N LYS A 17 6.02 23.37 1.73
CA LYS A 17 5.53 24.54 2.45
C LYS A 17 4.41 25.28 1.73
N VAL A 18 4.44 25.35 0.39
CA VAL A 18 3.51 26.17 -0.40
C VAL A 18 2.37 25.38 -1.03
N SER A 19 2.50 24.07 -1.19
CA SER A 19 1.47 23.24 -1.82
C SER A 19 0.38 22.84 -0.83
N ASP A 20 -0.88 23.02 -1.23
CA ASP A 20 -2.05 22.55 -0.48
C ASP A 20 -2.21 21.01 -0.49
N HIS A 21 -1.39 20.31 -1.27
CA HIS A 21 -1.53 18.87 -1.51
C HIS A 21 -0.62 17.99 -0.65
N ILE A 22 0.15 18.57 0.27
CA ILE A 22 1.17 17.85 1.06
C ILE A 22 0.61 16.67 1.87
N LEU A 23 -0.66 16.72 2.26
CA LEU A 23 -1.32 15.65 3.02
C LEU A 23 -1.71 14.44 2.16
N ILE A 24 -1.74 14.60 0.82
CA ILE A 24 -2.09 13.56 -0.13
C ILE A 24 -0.84 13.23 -0.96
N PRO A 25 -0.11 12.15 -0.62
CA PRO A 25 1.21 11.90 -1.21
C PRO A 25 1.16 11.74 -2.73
N GLU A 26 0.10 11.17 -3.30
CA GLU A 26 -0.10 11.05 -4.76
C GLU A 26 -0.17 12.43 -5.42
N HIS A 27 -0.95 13.35 -4.88
CA HIS A 27 -1.11 14.69 -5.45
C HIS A 27 0.17 15.50 -5.26
N PHE A 28 0.81 15.40 -4.11
CA PHE A 28 2.09 16.08 -3.86
C PHE A 28 3.21 15.57 -4.78
N ALA A 29 3.31 14.26 -5.01
CA ALA A 29 4.27 13.68 -5.93
C ALA A 29 4.04 14.15 -7.38
N LEU A 30 2.78 14.17 -7.84
CA LEU A 30 2.41 14.69 -9.14
C LEU A 30 2.75 16.19 -9.28
N HIS A 31 2.46 16.99 -8.26
CA HIS A 31 2.78 18.41 -8.24
C HIS A 31 4.29 18.67 -8.28
N LEU A 32 5.06 17.98 -7.43
CA LEU A 32 6.53 18.08 -7.40
C LEU A 32 7.15 17.72 -8.76
N GLY A 33 6.70 16.62 -9.37
CA GLY A 33 7.22 16.20 -10.67
C GLY A 33 6.82 17.14 -11.80
N THR A 34 5.58 17.64 -11.77
CA THR A 34 5.08 18.63 -12.73
C THR A 34 5.90 19.91 -12.68
N HIS A 35 6.21 20.42 -11.47
CA HIS A 35 7.05 21.59 -11.28
C HIS A 35 8.46 21.38 -11.87
N ILE A 36 9.10 20.23 -11.59
CA ILE A 36 10.45 19.92 -12.09
C ILE A 36 10.47 19.85 -13.62
N LEU A 37 9.52 19.15 -14.24
CA LEU A 37 9.44 19.00 -15.71
C LEU A 37 9.07 20.30 -16.44
N SER A 38 8.38 21.19 -15.77
CA SER A 38 7.98 22.49 -16.32
C SER A 38 9.12 23.51 -16.20
N LYS A 39 9.83 23.51 -15.07
CA LYS A 39 10.92 24.45 -14.78
C LYS A 39 12.19 24.19 -15.58
N TYR A 40 12.54 22.92 -15.81
CA TYR A 40 13.78 22.55 -16.46
C TYR A 40 13.53 21.96 -17.85
N ALA A 41 13.76 22.75 -18.90
CA ALA A 41 13.49 22.35 -20.29
C ALA A 41 14.24 21.09 -20.75
N HIS A 42 15.40 20.79 -20.15
CA HIS A 42 16.22 19.62 -20.48
C HIS A 42 15.82 18.34 -19.72
N VAL A 43 14.87 18.42 -18.77
CA VAL A 43 14.40 17.27 -18.00
C VAL A 43 13.12 16.74 -18.65
N HIS A 44 13.13 15.47 -19.01
CA HIS A 44 12.02 14.83 -19.73
C HIS A 44 11.25 13.82 -18.88
N LYS A 45 11.87 13.26 -17.84
CA LYS A 45 11.27 12.28 -16.94
C LYS A 45 11.59 12.60 -15.49
N ALA A 46 10.63 12.36 -14.61
CA ALA A 46 10.78 12.50 -13.17
C ALA A 46 10.21 11.27 -12.48
N PHE A 47 10.99 10.66 -11.59
CA PHE A 47 10.59 9.55 -10.74
C PHE A 47 10.58 10.03 -9.29
N ILE A 48 9.43 9.95 -8.64
CA ILE A 48 9.22 10.44 -7.29
C ILE A 48 8.62 9.32 -6.47
N THR A 49 9.32 8.96 -5.39
CA THR A 49 8.85 8.01 -4.39
C THR A 49 8.63 8.75 -3.09
N ILE A 50 7.46 8.58 -2.49
CA ILE A 50 7.10 9.15 -1.19
C ILE A 50 6.72 8.02 -0.26
N GLU A 51 7.39 7.96 0.89
CA GLU A 51 7.00 7.12 2.01
C GLU A 51 6.34 7.98 3.08
N GLN A 52 5.08 7.71 3.36
CA GLN A 52 4.32 8.35 4.43
C GLN A 52 4.28 7.41 5.65
N LEU A 53 4.84 7.89 6.76
CA LEU A 53 4.73 7.24 8.06
C LEU A 53 3.37 7.53 8.69
N ARG A 54 2.80 6.53 9.37
CA ARG A 54 1.50 6.65 10.02
C ARG A 54 1.64 7.21 11.43
N TRP A 55 1.03 8.38 11.65
CA TRP A 55 0.92 9.04 12.95
C TRP A 55 -0.55 9.18 13.34
N SER A 56 -0.93 8.50 14.42
CA SER A 56 -2.29 8.57 14.98
C SER A 56 -2.29 9.52 16.17
N ARG A 57 -3.35 10.31 16.33
CA ARG A 57 -3.53 11.15 17.53
C ARG A 57 -3.75 10.27 18.75
N ILE A 58 -3.09 10.59 19.86
CA ILE A 58 -3.28 9.86 21.12
C ILE A 58 -4.64 10.24 21.70
N THR A 59 -5.50 9.26 21.97
CA THR A 59 -6.76 9.45 22.68
C THR A 59 -6.50 9.41 24.19
N VAL A 60 -6.84 10.48 24.91
CA VAL A 60 -6.67 10.55 26.37
C VAL A 60 -7.85 9.87 27.05
N SER A 61 -7.57 8.88 27.91
CA SER A 61 -8.57 7.99 28.53
C SER A 61 -9.72 8.73 29.22
N ASP A 62 -9.42 9.84 29.91
CA ASP A 62 -10.40 10.59 30.70
C ASP A 62 -11.36 11.42 29.84
N GLU A 63 -10.93 11.84 28.65
CA GLU A 63 -11.70 12.73 27.77
C GLU A 63 -12.32 12.01 26.57
N GLN A 64 -11.85 10.79 26.26
CA GLN A 64 -12.14 10.05 25.01
C GLN A 64 -11.98 10.89 23.73
N LYS A 65 -11.16 11.94 23.80
CA LYS A 65 -10.90 12.86 22.70
C LYS A 65 -9.45 12.73 22.21
N PRO A 66 -9.21 12.85 20.90
CA PRO A 66 -7.85 12.92 20.37
C PRO A 66 -7.14 14.17 20.88
N HIS A 67 -5.90 13.99 21.37
CA HIS A 67 -5.10 15.11 21.85
C HIS A 67 -4.74 16.07 20.69
N PRO A 68 -4.80 17.40 20.90
CA PRO A 68 -4.60 18.38 19.83
C PRO A 68 -3.20 18.38 19.20
N HIS A 69 -2.18 17.92 19.94
CA HIS A 69 -0.79 18.00 19.48
C HIS A 69 0.09 16.81 19.90
N SER A 70 -0.49 15.69 20.33
CA SER A 70 0.27 14.48 20.69
C SER A 70 -0.11 13.31 19.78
N PHE A 71 0.92 12.61 19.28
CA PHE A 71 0.80 11.57 18.27
C PHE A 71 1.62 10.35 18.64
N VAL A 72 1.20 9.17 18.18
CA VAL A 72 1.89 7.90 18.32
C VAL A 72 2.07 7.25 16.94
N ARG A 73 3.18 6.53 16.75
CA ARG A 73 3.42 5.71 15.57
C ARG A 73 2.64 4.41 15.75
N ASP A 74 1.47 4.33 15.13
CA ASP A 74 0.51 3.23 15.30
C ASP A 74 0.73 2.18 14.21
N GLY A 75 1.54 1.15 14.51
CA GLY A 75 2.00 0.10 13.57
C GLY A 75 3.45 0.31 13.14
N ASP A 76 3.93 -0.43 12.13
CA ASP A 76 5.15 -0.11 11.37
C ASP A 76 4.87 0.08 9.87
N ASP A 77 3.61 -0.12 9.47
CA ASP A 77 3.16 0.00 8.10
C ASP A 77 3.35 1.42 7.56
N LYS A 78 3.72 1.49 6.29
CA LYS A 78 3.96 2.74 5.56
C LYS A 78 3.06 2.79 4.36
N ARG A 79 2.61 4.00 4.01
CA ARG A 79 2.02 4.23 2.69
C ARG A 79 3.13 4.63 1.73
N VAL A 80 3.26 3.91 0.63
CA VAL A 80 4.28 4.15 -0.38
C VAL A 80 3.59 4.61 -1.66
N VAL A 81 4.08 5.70 -2.24
CA VAL A 81 3.61 6.24 -3.50
C VAL A 81 4.78 6.36 -4.45
N GLU A 82 4.60 5.86 -5.67
CA GLU A 82 5.56 5.94 -6.76
C GLU A 82 4.91 6.60 -7.96
N VAL A 83 5.49 7.72 -8.40
CA VAL A 83 5.04 8.48 -9.55
C VAL A 83 6.16 8.55 -10.57
N ALA A 84 5.84 8.10 -11.79
CA ALA A 84 6.67 8.32 -12.97
C ALA A 84 5.97 9.30 -13.90
N LEU A 85 6.57 10.47 -14.11
CA LEU A 85 6.10 11.48 -15.06
C LEU A 85 7.00 11.53 -16.28
N GLU A 86 6.40 11.68 -17.45
CA GLU A 86 7.09 11.85 -18.73
C GLU A 86 6.49 13.01 -19.51
N LYS A 87 7.34 13.92 -19.96
CA LYS A 87 6.97 15.06 -20.80
C LYS A 87 6.98 14.64 -22.26
N GLN A 88 5.80 14.60 -22.88
CA GLN A 88 5.62 14.31 -24.31
C GLN A 88 5.48 15.62 -25.10
N ASP A 89 6.21 15.70 -26.22
CA ASP A 89 6.15 16.77 -27.23
C ASP A 89 6.28 18.21 -26.69
N GLY A 90 6.82 18.37 -25.48
CA GLY A 90 7.00 19.67 -24.84
C GLY A 90 5.72 20.33 -24.33
N VAL A 91 4.54 19.73 -24.54
CA VAL A 91 3.22 20.34 -24.27
C VAL A 91 2.39 19.58 -23.23
N LYS A 92 2.63 18.28 -23.04
CA LYS A 92 1.80 17.41 -22.20
C LYS A 92 2.64 16.54 -21.28
N ILE A 93 2.21 16.36 -20.03
CA ILE A 93 2.84 15.41 -19.10
C ILE A 93 1.93 14.20 -18.94
N THR A 94 2.47 13.00 -19.17
CA THR A 94 1.79 11.74 -18.87
C THR A 94 2.35 11.18 -17.56
N GLY A 95 1.47 10.83 -16.63
CA GLY A 95 1.83 10.30 -15.31
C GLY A 95 1.34 8.88 -15.11
N LYS A 96 2.25 7.98 -14.73
CA LYS A 96 1.93 6.67 -14.16
C LYS A 96 2.06 6.78 -12.64
N VAL A 97 0.97 6.54 -11.93
CA VAL A 97 0.91 6.61 -10.47
C VAL A 97 0.62 5.24 -9.90
N SER A 98 1.47 4.79 -8.99
CA SER A 98 1.23 3.63 -8.15
C SER A 98 1.25 4.06 -6.69
N ALA A 99 0.38 3.48 -5.89
CA ALA A 99 0.35 3.70 -4.45
C ALA A 99 0.07 2.39 -3.74
N GLY A 100 0.33 2.35 -2.44
CA GLY A 100 0.34 1.09 -1.74
C GLY A 100 0.59 1.20 -0.26
N ILE A 101 0.54 0.05 0.39
CA ILE A 101 0.88 -0.15 1.79
C ILE A 101 2.06 -1.12 1.81
N SER A 102 3.08 -0.82 2.61
CA SER A 102 4.19 -1.73 2.85
C SER A 102 4.31 -2.01 4.34
N ASP A 103 4.78 -3.20 4.69
CA ASP A 103 5.01 -3.66 6.06
C ASP A 103 3.75 -3.70 6.96
N LEU A 104 2.58 -3.99 6.38
CA LEU A 104 1.36 -4.24 7.17
C LEU A 104 1.39 -5.65 7.76
N LEU A 105 1.89 -5.77 8.99
CA LEU A 105 1.95 -7.05 9.71
C LEU A 105 0.57 -7.49 10.19
N VAL A 106 0.16 -8.69 9.78
CA VAL A 106 -1.11 -9.31 10.19
C VAL A 106 -0.89 -10.77 10.61
N LEU A 107 -1.77 -11.26 11.48
CA LEU A 107 -1.79 -12.65 11.95
C LEU A 107 -3.22 -13.09 12.22
N LYS A 108 -3.56 -14.30 11.77
CA LYS A 108 -4.72 -15.05 12.28
C LYS A 108 -4.26 -16.37 12.86
N SER A 109 -4.83 -16.71 14.01
CA SER A 109 -4.45 -17.90 14.80
C SER A 109 -5.05 -19.20 14.26
N THR A 110 -6.18 -19.10 13.54
CA THR A 110 -6.91 -20.21 12.92
C THR A 110 -7.58 -19.72 11.62
N GLY A 111 -8.34 -20.59 10.97
CA GLY A 111 -9.04 -20.30 9.71
C GLY A 111 -8.10 -20.19 8.52
N SER A 112 -7.01 -20.97 8.56
CA SER A 112 -6.09 -21.18 7.45
C SER A 112 -5.73 -22.65 7.36
N ALA A 113 -5.82 -23.20 6.15
CA ALA A 113 -5.43 -24.54 5.78
C ALA A 113 -4.34 -24.50 4.71
N PHE A 114 -3.69 -25.64 4.50
CA PHE A 114 -2.81 -25.89 3.37
C PHE A 114 -2.78 -27.38 3.05
N GLU A 115 -3.60 -27.75 2.08
CA GLU A 115 -3.88 -29.13 1.67
C GLU A 115 -3.98 -29.21 0.15
N GLY A 116 -3.88 -30.42 -0.41
CA GLY A 116 -4.07 -30.66 -1.84
C GLY A 116 -2.91 -30.17 -2.72
N PHE A 117 -1.72 -29.94 -2.16
CA PHE A 117 -0.53 -29.64 -2.95
C PHE A 117 0.07 -30.89 -3.58
N VAL A 118 0.81 -30.72 -4.67
CA VAL A 118 1.47 -31.82 -5.39
C VAL A 118 2.43 -32.55 -4.45
N ARG A 119 2.35 -33.89 -4.45
CA ARG A 119 3.24 -34.74 -3.67
C ARG A 119 4.16 -35.51 -4.60
N ASP A 120 5.46 -35.39 -4.36
CA ASP A 120 6.53 -36.05 -5.09
C ASP A 120 7.67 -36.45 -4.12
N GLU A 121 8.80 -36.91 -4.66
CA GLU A 121 9.98 -37.31 -3.89
C GLU A 121 10.61 -36.18 -3.05
N TYR A 122 10.26 -34.91 -3.30
CA TYR A 122 10.77 -33.75 -2.56
C TYR A 122 9.82 -33.28 -1.46
N THR A 123 8.64 -33.88 -1.34
CA THR A 123 7.57 -33.40 -0.48
C THR A 123 7.65 -33.98 0.93
N THR A 124 8.24 -33.23 1.86
CA THR A 124 8.29 -33.57 3.31
C THR A 124 7.20 -32.88 4.13
N LEU A 125 6.57 -31.85 3.56
CA LEU A 125 5.57 -31.05 4.25
C LEU A 125 4.29 -31.86 4.52
N VAL A 126 3.78 -31.72 5.73
CA VAL A 126 2.52 -32.33 6.18
C VAL A 126 1.38 -31.38 5.85
N GLU A 127 0.28 -31.93 5.34
CA GLU A 127 -0.96 -31.18 5.11
C GLU A 127 -1.58 -30.79 6.45
N VAL A 128 -2.15 -29.59 6.49
CA VAL A 128 -2.77 -29.06 7.70
C VAL A 128 -4.12 -28.42 7.36
N CYS A 129 -5.16 -28.90 8.02
CA CYS A 129 -6.51 -28.31 7.93
C CYS A 129 -6.64 -27.02 8.75
N GLU A 130 -5.73 -26.81 9.69
CA GLU A 130 -5.71 -25.66 10.59
C GLU A 130 -4.26 -25.26 10.91
N ARG A 131 -3.94 -23.97 10.74
CA ARG A 131 -2.65 -23.38 11.10
C ARG A 131 -2.74 -21.89 11.36
N ILE A 132 -1.72 -21.36 12.04
CA ILE A 132 -1.46 -19.92 12.10
C ILE A 132 -1.06 -19.43 10.71
N PHE A 133 -1.63 -18.30 10.30
CA PHE A 133 -1.20 -17.56 9.11
C PHE A 133 -0.77 -16.16 9.51
N SER A 134 0.49 -15.82 9.25
CA SER A 134 1.03 -14.49 9.44
C SER A 134 1.81 -14.04 8.21
N THR A 135 1.70 -12.76 7.87
CA THR A 135 2.41 -12.15 6.74
C THR A 135 2.66 -10.67 6.99
N SER A 136 3.70 -10.12 6.37
CA SER A 136 3.88 -8.68 6.19
C SER A 136 3.27 -8.31 4.84
N VAL A 137 2.11 -7.67 4.81
CA VAL A 137 1.43 -7.36 3.56
C VAL A 137 2.11 -6.18 2.88
N ASP A 138 2.68 -6.43 1.71
CA ASP A 138 3.01 -5.39 0.74
C ASP A 138 1.95 -5.39 -0.37
N LEU A 139 1.25 -4.28 -0.50
CA LEU A 139 0.20 -4.01 -1.47
C LEU A 139 0.63 -2.85 -2.35
N THR A 140 0.57 -3.00 -3.66
CA THR A 140 0.76 -1.92 -4.62
C THR A 140 -0.37 -1.95 -5.64
N TYR A 141 -1.06 -0.83 -5.82
CA TYR A 141 -2.07 -0.65 -6.86
C TYR A 141 -1.64 0.46 -7.82
N THR A 142 -1.84 0.24 -9.12
CA THR A 142 -1.48 1.18 -10.18
C THR A 142 -2.74 1.77 -10.79
N PHE A 143 -2.79 3.09 -10.86
CA PHE A 143 -3.89 3.82 -11.49
C PHE A 143 -3.76 3.83 -13.01
N THR A 144 -4.89 4.04 -13.68
CA THR A 144 -4.91 4.38 -15.11
C THR A 144 -4.00 5.58 -15.38
N PRO A 145 -3.14 5.54 -16.42
CA PRO A 145 -2.29 6.67 -16.76
C PRO A 145 -3.09 7.96 -16.92
N ILE A 146 -2.58 9.04 -16.34
CA ILE A 146 -3.22 10.35 -16.39
C ILE A 146 -2.44 11.33 -17.25
N SER A 147 -3.17 12.31 -17.78
CA SER A 147 -2.61 13.44 -18.49
C SER A 147 -2.70 14.69 -17.61
N ILE A 148 -1.59 15.37 -17.41
CA ILE A 148 -1.53 16.63 -16.66
C ILE A 148 -1.12 17.75 -17.62
N PRO A 149 -1.88 18.86 -17.67
CA PRO A 149 -1.51 20.04 -18.43
C PRO A 149 -0.30 20.74 -17.78
N LEU A 150 0.52 21.42 -18.58
CA LEU A 150 1.61 22.22 -18.03
C LEU A 150 1.06 23.41 -17.22
N PRO A 151 1.71 23.77 -16.09
CA PRO A 151 1.39 24.98 -15.35
C PRO A 151 1.49 26.21 -16.25
N THR A 152 0.50 27.10 -16.15
CA THR A 152 0.43 28.33 -16.95
C THR A 152 0.83 29.57 -16.15
N ASP A 153 0.95 29.43 -14.83
CA ASP A 153 1.32 30.53 -13.94
C ASP A 153 2.82 30.88 -14.10
N PRO A 154 3.21 32.15 -13.90
CA PRO A 154 4.60 32.58 -14.04
C PRO A 154 5.59 31.87 -13.10
N ALA A 155 5.11 31.34 -11.97
CA ALA A 155 5.94 30.61 -11.01
C ALA A 155 6.06 29.10 -11.32
N LEU A 156 5.26 28.61 -12.28
CA LEU A 156 5.13 27.20 -12.65
C LEU A 156 4.75 26.31 -11.48
N LEU A 157 3.85 26.79 -10.62
CA LEU A 157 3.39 26.14 -9.39
C LEU A 157 1.92 25.69 -9.47
N ASP A 158 1.20 26.04 -10.53
CA ASP A 158 -0.19 25.67 -10.66
C ASP A 158 -0.34 24.16 -10.90
N PHE A 159 -1.15 23.51 -10.08
CA PHE A 159 -1.48 22.09 -10.18
C PHE A 159 -2.99 21.92 -10.09
N ASN A 160 -3.64 21.91 -11.25
CA ASN A 160 -5.09 21.85 -11.34
C ASN A 160 -5.62 20.45 -11.05
N VAL A 161 -6.11 20.24 -9.82
CA VAL A 161 -6.99 19.12 -9.49
C VAL A 161 -8.37 19.39 -10.11
N PRO A 162 -9.02 18.40 -10.77
CA PRO A 162 -10.35 18.59 -11.33
C PRO A 162 -11.34 19.13 -10.28
N GLN A 163 -11.95 20.29 -10.54
CA GLN A 163 -12.82 20.98 -9.57
C GLN A 163 -14.21 20.35 -9.41
N ASN A 164 -14.60 19.44 -10.32
CA ASN A 164 -15.94 18.83 -10.35
C ASN A 164 -16.08 17.61 -9.41
N LEU A 165 -15.11 17.40 -8.52
CA LEU A 165 -15.05 16.23 -7.66
C LEU A 165 -15.83 16.48 -6.36
N VAL A 166 -16.78 15.59 -6.06
CA VAL A 166 -17.62 15.68 -4.86
C VAL A 166 -17.03 14.80 -3.77
N PHE A 167 -16.60 15.40 -2.66
CA PHE A 167 -16.02 14.67 -1.53
C PHE A 167 -17.09 14.13 -0.57
N ASP A 168 -16.82 13.00 0.07
CA ASP A 168 -17.70 12.33 1.04
C ASP A 168 -17.66 12.91 2.46
N GLY A 169 -16.82 13.93 2.70
CA GLY A 169 -16.59 14.53 4.02
C GLY A 169 -15.53 13.81 4.86
N GLN A 170 -15.01 12.68 4.40
CA GLN A 170 -13.94 11.88 5.02
C GLN A 170 -12.67 11.84 4.16
N GLY A 171 -12.67 12.57 3.04
CA GLY A 171 -11.53 12.70 2.12
C GLY A 171 -11.62 11.78 0.89
N GLY A 172 -12.66 10.95 0.80
CA GLY A 172 -12.95 10.15 -0.39
C GLY A 172 -13.90 10.86 -1.35
N LEU A 173 -14.03 10.35 -2.57
CA LEU A 173 -14.92 10.88 -3.62
C LEU A 173 -16.22 10.09 -3.76
N LYS A 174 -17.32 10.81 -4.01
CA LYS A 174 -18.63 10.27 -4.39
C LYS A 174 -18.90 10.56 -5.87
N GLY A 175 -19.39 9.54 -6.59
CA GLY A 175 -19.78 9.68 -7.99
C GLY A 175 -18.59 9.63 -8.94
N GLU A 176 -18.52 10.58 -9.88
CA GLU A 176 -17.49 10.63 -10.91
C GLU A 176 -16.08 10.83 -10.29
N GLY A 177 -15.10 10.04 -10.74
CA GLY A 177 -13.74 10.08 -10.21
C GLY A 177 -13.47 9.19 -8.98
N LYS A 178 -14.49 8.57 -8.38
CA LYS A 178 -14.31 7.58 -7.29
C LYS A 178 -13.42 6.42 -7.76
N GLY A 179 -12.43 6.08 -6.95
CA GLY A 179 -11.49 5.01 -7.26
C GLY A 179 -10.36 5.40 -8.22
N GLY A 180 -10.25 6.67 -8.61
CA GLY A 180 -9.14 7.21 -9.40
C GLY A 180 -8.05 7.85 -8.56
N VAL A 181 -7.01 8.37 -9.22
CA VAL A 181 -5.87 9.05 -8.57
C VAL A 181 -6.29 10.29 -7.78
N TRP A 182 -7.39 10.93 -8.17
CA TRP A 182 -7.93 12.09 -7.46
C TRP A 182 -8.69 11.69 -6.18
N ASP A 183 -9.12 10.42 -6.08
CA ASP A 183 -9.70 9.78 -4.88
C ASP A 183 -8.62 9.04 -4.06
N ALA A 184 -7.38 9.52 -4.08
CA ALA A 184 -6.24 8.79 -3.53
C ALA A 184 -6.44 8.35 -2.07
N LEU A 185 -6.98 9.23 -1.21
CA LEU A 185 -7.27 8.90 0.20
C LEU A 185 -8.34 7.82 0.32
N GLY A 186 -9.44 7.95 -0.44
CA GLY A 186 -10.52 6.95 -0.42
C GLY A 186 -10.07 5.59 -0.95
N VAL A 187 -9.21 5.56 -1.97
CA VAL A 187 -8.61 4.32 -2.48
C VAL A 187 -7.71 3.67 -1.44
N ALA A 188 -6.86 4.44 -0.75
CA ALA A 188 -5.98 3.90 0.28
C ALA A 188 -6.77 3.28 1.45
N GLU A 189 -7.83 3.96 1.92
CA GLU A 189 -8.71 3.44 2.99
C GLU A 189 -9.45 2.17 2.55
N ARG A 190 -10.04 2.16 1.35
CA ARG A 190 -10.71 0.96 0.82
C ARG A 190 -9.75 -0.19 0.61
N ALA A 191 -8.54 0.08 0.11
CA ALA A 191 -7.52 -0.94 -0.10
C ALA A 191 -7.07 -1.58 1.22
N ARG A 192 -6.87 -0.78 2.27
CA ARG A 192 -6.56 -1.26 3.63
C ARG A 192 -7.71 -2.07 4.21
N THR A 193 -8.93 -1.55 4.11
CA THR A 193 -10.15 -2.20 4.61
C THR A 193 -10.38 -3.54 3.91
N ALA A 194 -10.32 -3.57 2.58
CA ALA A 194 -10.45 -4.81 1.80
C ALA A 194 -9.40 -5.85 2.20
N THR A 195 -8.15 -5.44 2.41
CA THR A 195 -7.07 -6.32 2.87
C THR A 195 -7.38 -6.92 4.24
N LEU A 196 -7.69 -6.07 5.23
CA LEU A 196 -7.91 -6.50 6.61
C LEU A 196 -9.19 -7.34 6.76
N ASP A 197 -10.29 -6.91 6.15
CA ASP A 197 -11.57 -7.62 6.19
C ASP A 197 -11.44 -9.02 5.59
N VAL A 198 -10.87 -9.13 4.37
CA VAL A 198 -10.72 -10.43 3.70
C VAL A 198 -9.73 -11.29 4.47
N PHE A 199 -8.61 -10.74 4.93
CA PHE A 199 -7.67 -11.51 5.75
C PHE A 199 -8.33 -12.07 7.02
N ALA A 200 -9.18 -11.28 7.69
CA ALA A 200 -9.88 -11.71 8.90
C ALA A 200 -10.98 -12.74 8.61
N THR A 201 -11.81 -12.50 7.60
CA THR A 201 -13.05 -13.27 7.36
C THR A 201 -12.91 -14.45 6.41
N ASP A 202 -11.83 -14.52 5.62
CA ASP A 202 -11.61 -15.63 4.69
C ASP A 202 -11.11 -16.89 5.41
N GLU A 203 -11.81 -18.01 5.24
CA GLU A 203 -11.30 -19.34 5.56
C GLU A 203 -10.26 -19.72 4.49
N SER A 204 -8.99 -19.46 4.80
CA SER A 204 -7.91 -19.43 3.82
C SER A 204 -7.47 -20.83 3.42
N ALA A 205 -7.88 -21.31 2.24
CA ALA A 205 -7.37 -22.57 1.69
C ALA A 205 -5.88 -22.50 1.31
N SER A 206 -5.37 -21.30 1.02
CA SER A 206 -3.96 -21.01 0.75
C SER A 206 -3.71 -19.51 0.74
N VAL A 207 -2.45 -19.10 0.89
CA VAL A 207 -2.04 -17.68 0.79
C VAL A 207 -2.43 -17.11 -0.59
N GLN A 208 -2.29 -17.90 -1.66
CA GLN A 208 -2.65 -17.54 -3.03
C GLN A 208 -4.13 -17.22 -3.18
N ALA A 209 -5.01 -18.03 -2.58
CA ALA A 209 -6.46 -17.84 -2.67
C ALA A 209 -6.91 -16.56 -1.95
N THR A 210 -6.42 -16.34 -0.73
CA THR A 210 -6.73 -15.12 0.04
C THR A 210 -6.15 -13.88 -0.63
N LEU A 211 -4.92 -13.96 -1.17
CA LEU A 211 -4.31 -12.90 -1.97
C LEU A 211 -5.20 -12.50 -3.14
N PHE A 212 -5.68 -13.48 -3.91
CA PHE A 212 -6.53 -13.23 -5.06
C PHE A 212 -7.84 -12.53 -4.66
N LYS A 213 -8.50 -12.98 -3.58
CA LYS A 213 -9.73 -12.37 -3.06
C LYS A 213 -9.51 -10.91 -2.63
N MET A 214 -8.41 -10.63 -1.93
CA MET A 214 -8.03 -9.27 -1.55
C MET A 214 -7.85 -8.39 -2.78
N ALA A 215 -7.02 -8.82 -3.73
CA ALA A 215 -6.73 -8.05 -4.95
C ALA A 215 -7.98 -7.83 -5.81
N GLN A 216 -8.83 -8.86 -5.96
CA GLN A 216 -10.09 -8.77 -6.69
C GLN A 216 -11.03 -7.71 -6.09
N ARG A 217 -11.16 -7.67 -4.75
CA ARG A 217 -11.97 -6.66 -4.07
C ARG A 217 -11.42 -5.25 -4.28
N VAL A 218 -10.10 -5.06 -4.15
CA VAL A 218 -9.46 -3.75 -4.38
C VAL A 218 -9.68 -3.27 -5.82
N VAL A 219 -9.50 -4.14 -6.83
CA VAL A 219 -9.79 -3.77 -8.22
C VAL A 219 -11.28 -3.45 -8.37
N ALA A 220 -12.19 -4.27 -7.87
CA ALA A 220 -13.63 -4.08 -8.05
C ALA A 220 -14.16 -2.77 -7.44
N GLU A 221 -13.68 -2.38 -6.26
CA GLU A 221 -14.12 -1.18 -5.55
C GLU A 221 -13.53 0.13 -6.09
N ASN A 222 -12.48 0.06 -6.91
CA ASN A 222 -11.71 1.22 -7.37
C ASN A 222 -11.63 1.26 -8.90
N ALA A 223 -12.57 1.97 -9.53
CA ALA A 223 -12.74 2.01 -10.99
C ALA A 223 -11.50 2.53 -11.74
N GLY A 224 -10.72 3.43 -11.14
CA GLY A 224 -9.51 4.00 -11.75
C GLY A 224 -8.23 3.20 -11.53
N VAL A 225 -8.28 2.10 -10.76
CA VAL A 225 -7.16 1.16 -10.56
C VAL A 225 -7.19 0.10 -11.67
N GLN A 226 -6.04 -0.09 -12.30
CA GLN A 226 -5.83 -1.07 -13.38
C GLN A 226 -5.21 -2.36 -12.88
N ASP A 227 -4.16 -2.25 -12.06
CA ASP A 227 -3.39 -3.38 -11.56
C ASP A 227 -3.30 -3.33 -10.04
N VAL A 228 -3.39 -4.49 -9.39
CA VAL A 228 -3.17 -4.66 -7.95
C VAL A 228 -2.19 -5.81 -7.74
N THR A 229 -1.06 -5.51 -7.12
CA THR A 229 0.00 -6.46 -6.80
C THR A 229 0.08 -6.64 -5.30
N TYR A 230 0.14 -7.89 -4.85
CA TYR A 230 0.47 -8.24 -3.47
C TYR A 230 1.78 -9.02 -3.43
N LYS A 231 2.55 -8.82 -2.35
CA LYS A 231 3.67 -9.66 -1.96
C LYS A 231 3.48 -10.04 -0.49
N LEU A 232 3.35 -11.34 -0.24
CA LEU A 232 2.99 -11.92 1.05
C LEU A 232 4.06 -12.95 1.45
N PRO A 233 5.11 -12.55 2.19
CA PRO A 233 5.99 -13.50 2.85
C PRO A 233 5.24 -14.25 3.95
N ASN A 234 5.14 -15.56 3.82
CA ASN A 234 4.57 -16.43 4.83
C ASN A 234 5.53 -16.55 6.02
N LYS A 235 5.18 -15.90 7.14
CA LYS A 235 5.94 -15.98 8.38
C LYS A 235 5.50 -17.22 9.15
N HIS A 236 6.41 -18.17 9.27
CA HIS A 236 6.11 -19.48 9.86
C HIS A 236 6.11 -19.44 11.39
N TYR A 237 5.11 -20.09 11.97
CA TYR A 237 5.01 -20.37 13.40
C TYR A 237 5.02 -21.89 13.57
N ILE A 238 6.10 -22.43 14.15
CA ILE A 238 6.29 -23.88 14.28
C ILE A 238 5.97 -24.28 15.73
N PRO A 239 5.10 -25.27 15.96
CA PRO A 239 4.82 -25.74 17.32
C PRO A 239 6.07 -26.34 17.97
N VAL A 240 6.28 -26.05 19.25
CA VAL A 240 7.43 -26.58 20.01
C VAL A 240 7.19 -28.04 20.40
N ASP A 241 8.11 -28.94 20.10
CA ASP A 241 8.03 -30.33 20.56
C ASP A 241 8.36 -30.40 22.07
N MET A 242 7.35 -30.74 22.87
CA MET A 242 7.46 -30.91 24.33
C MET A 242 7.34 -32.37 24.78
N LYS A 243 7.46 -33.34 23.86
CA LYS A 243 7.40 -34.79 24.19
C LYS A 243 8.44 -35.21 25.23
N TYR A 244 9.58 -34.50 25.29
CA TYR A 244 10.65 -34.75 26.27
C TYR A 244 10.23 -34.58 27.74
N ILE A 245 9.12 -33.88 28.01
CA ILE A 245 8.49 -33.74 29.33
C ILE A 245 7.07 -34.30 29.37
N GLY A 246 6.67 -35.06 28.34
CA GLY A 246 5.36 -35.72 28.29
C GLY A 246 4.17 -34.80 27.97
N VAL A 247 4.40 -33.60 27.43
CA VAL A 247 3.35 -32.64 27.05
C VAL A 247 3.13 -32.67 25.53
N ASP A 248 1.86 -32.78 25.12
CA ASP A 248 1.46 -32.74 23.70
C ASP A 248 1.21 -31.31 23.25
N ASN A 249 2.12 -30.78 22.42
CA ASN A 249 2.01 -29.46 21.79
C ASN A 249 2.20 -29.56 20.27
N LEU A 250 2.21 -30.78 19.69
CA LEU A 250 2.39 -31.00 18.26
C LEU A 250 1.10 -31.39 17.55
N THR A 251 0.09 -31.89 18.27
CA THR A 251 -1.24 -32.09 17.72
C THR A 251 -1.86 -30.72 17.41
N PRO A 252 -2.30 -30.42 16.17
CA PRO A 252 -2.77 -29.08 15.79
C PRO A 252 -3.82 -28.49 16.73
N SER A 253 -4.80 -29.28 17.15
CA SER A 253 -5.87 -28.84 18.07
C SER A 253 -5.44 -28.64 19.53
N LYS A 254 -4.19 -28.98 19.88
CA LYS A 254 -3.61 -28.80 21.22
C LYS A 254 -2.36 -27.94 21.22
N ALA A 255 -1.91 -27.49 20.06
CA ALA A 255 -0.71 -26.67 19.94
C ALA A 255 -1.02 -25.25 20.42
N GLU A 256 -0.34 -24.83 21.49
CA GLU A 256 -0.51 -23.52 22.11
C GLU A 256 0.78 -22.69 22.07
N VAL A 257 1.93 -23.36 22.07
CA VAL A 257 3.26 -22.71 22.10
C VAL A 257 3.97 -22.89 20.75
N PHE A 258 4.27 -21.76 20.10
CA PHE A 258 4.90 -21.72 18.79
C PHE A 258 6.18 -20.89 18.81
N VAL A 259 7.16 -21.29 18.00
CA VAL A 259 8.36 -20.51 17.71
C VAL A 259 8.17 -19.78 16.38
N PRO A 260 8.18 -18.44 16.37
CA PRO A 260 8.21 -17.68 15.13
C PRO A 260 9.58 -17.82 14.44
N VAL A 261 9.57 -18.10 13.15
CA VAL A 261 10.78 -18.28 12.35
C VAL A 261 11.02 -17.05 11.48
N SER A 262 12.23 -16.48 11.55
CA SER A 262 12.60 -15.30 10.75
C SER A 262 12.97 -15.65 9.30
N ALA A 263 13.56 -16.82 9.07
CA ALA A 263 13.91 -17.35 7.75
C ALA A 263 14.08 -18.88 7.78
N PRO A 264 13.89 -19.59 6.65
CA PRO A 264 13.37 -19.09 5.37
C PRO A 264 11.85 -18.81 5.44
N SER A 265 11.34 -17.98 4.53
CA SER A 265 9.91 -17.73 4.36
C SER A 265 9.51 -17.97 2.91
N GLY A 266 8.34 -18.57 2.70
CA GLY A 266 7.75 -18.65 1.36
C GLY A 266 7.27 -17.26 0.94
N LEU A 267 7.67 -16.78 -0.24
CA LEU A 267 7.17 -15.52 -0.79
C LEU A 267 6.10 -15.81 -1.84
N ILE A 268 4.88 -15.36 -1.60
CA ILE A 268 3.78 -15.46 -2.55
C ILE A 268 3.54 -14.07 -3.12
N SER A 269 3.55 -13.95 -4.46
CA SER A 269 3.23 -12.69 -5.13
C SER A 269 2.37 -12.92 -6.36
N ALA A 270 1.42 -12.02 -6.59
CA ALA A 270 0.64 -11.98 -7.82
C ALA A 270 0.18 -10.55 -8.13
N THR A 271 0.02 -10.27 -9.42
CA THR A 271 -0.60 -9.06 -9.96
C THR A 271 -1.93 -9.45 -10.59
N ILE A 272 -3.00 -8.80 -10.15
CA ILE A 272 -4.35 -8.95 -10.68
C ILE A 272 -4.68 -7.66 -11.43
N SER A 273 -4.99 -7.79 -12.71
CA SER A 273 -5.32 -6.67 -13.60
C SER A 273 -6.79 -6.68 -13.98
N ARG A 274 -7.36 -5.50 -14.20
CA ARG A 274 -8.68 -5.33 -14.82
C ARG A 274 -8.63 -5.80 -16.28
N LYS A 275 -9.64 -6.57 -16.70
CA LYS A 275 -9.80 -7.04 -18.09
C LYS A 275 -10.56 -6.02 -18.93
#